data_AF-A0A0A2M9A3-F1
#
_entry.id   AF-A0A0A2M9A3-F1
#
_cell.length_a   1.000
_cell.length_b   1.000
_cell.length_c   1.000
_cell.angle_alpha   90.00
_cell.angle_beta   90.00
_cell.angle_gamma   90.00
#
_symmetry.space_group_name_H-M   'P 1'
#
loop_
_entity.id
_entity.type
_entity.pdbx_description
1 polymer ?
#
loop_
_entity_poly.entity_id
_entity_poly.type
_entity_poly.pdbx_seq_one_letter_code
_entity_poly.pdbx_strand_id
1 'polypeptide(L)'
;MKSIPEILQIINRFHELGETAQAGEFLIQQFGLEQPNFKGFEYREAARPDFILMTTEGAFGEPQIIRLPENAFEFPLDLILNLIAHEMVHVIQKSAANQVLDKNEREWQAYYEMLFHKIFPKIPECSDFHKKFFADKAFEYYKRMGEGSELQQKYANQKLEVENLVASLS
;
A
#
# COMPACT_ATOMS: atom_id res chain seq x y z
N MET A 1 2.69 15.40 -13.92
CA MET A 1 2.34 13.97 -13.97
C MET A 1 1.79 13.68 -15.35
N LYS A 2 2.13 12.54 -15.95
CA LYS A 2 1.48 12.10 -17.21
C LYS A 2 -0.01 11.84 -16.97
N SER A 3 -0.81 11.85 -18.02
CA SER A 3 -2.24 11.49 -17.92
C SER A 3 -2.41 9.99 -17.63
N ILE A 4 -3.55 9.59 -17.05
CA ILE A 4 -3.82 8.18 -16.76
C ILE A 4 -3.77 7.29 -18.03
N PRO A 5 -4.34 7.69 -19.18
CA PRO A 5 -4.21 6.90 -20.41
C PRO A 5 -2.75 6.71 -20.86
N GLU A 6 -1.92 7.75 -20.76
CA GLU A 6 -0.49 7.65 -21.09
C GLU A 6 0.26 6.75 -20.10
N ILE A 7 -0.06 6.83 -18.81
CA ILE A 7 0.51 5.97 -17.78
C ILE A 7 0.17 4.50 -18.08
N LEU A 8 -1.09 4.19 -18.41
CA LEU A 8 -1.52 2.84 -18.76
C LEU A 8 -0.79 2.31 -20.00
N GLN A 9 -0.61 3.13 -21.04
CA GLN A 9 0.15 2.73 -22.23
C GLN A 9 1.60 2.36 -21.88
N ILE A 10 2.25 3.13 -21.01
CA ILE A 10 3.64 2.88 -20.58
C ILE A 10 3.71 1.59 -19.75
N ILE A 11 2.79 1.41 -18.81
CA ILE A 11 2.74 0.21 -17.95
C ILE A 11 2.48 -1.05 -18.79
N ASN A 12 1.54 -0.99 -19.73
CA ASN A 12 1.25 -2.13 -20.62
C ASN A 12 2.47 -2.51 -21.45
N ARG A 13 3.22 -1.53 -21.96
CA ARG A 13 4.48 -1.80 -22.67
C ARG A 13 5.52 -2.48 -21.78
N PHE A 14 5.68 -2.04 -20.55
CA PHE A 14 6.59 -2.71 -19.61
C PHE A 14 6.14 -4.14 -19.32
N HIS A 15 4.85 -4.36 -19.11
CA HIS A 15 4.29 -5.69 -18.88
C HIS A 15 4.52 -6.63 -20.08
N GLU A 16 4.27 -6.17 -21.32
CA GLU A 16 4.54 -6.93 -22.55
C GLU A 16 6.03 -7.34 -22.70
N LEU A 17 6.94 -6.57 -22.10
CA LEU A 17 8.38 -6.85 -22.10
C LEU A 17 8.85 -7.69 -20.90
N GLY A 18 7.95 -8.03 -19.95
CA GLY A 18 8.32 -8.69 -18.70
C GLY A 18 9.06 -7.78 -17.71
N GLU A 19 8.94 -6.46 -17.89
CA GLU A 19 9.62 -5.41 -17.13
C GLU A 19 8.72 -4.82 -16.03
N THR A 20 8.01 -5.70 -15.32
CA THR A 20 7.05 -5.32 -14.27
C THR A 20 7.72 -4.51 -13.14
N ALA A 21 8.99 -4.76 -12.80
CA ALA A 21 9.71 -3.96 -11.79
C ALA A 21 9.90 -2.51 -12.26
N GLN A 22 10.26 -2.29 -13.53
CA GLN A 22 10.45 -0.97 -14.12
C GLN A 22 9.12 -0.21 -14.20
N ALA A 23 8.01 -0.90 -14.46
CA ALA A 23 6.68 -0.30 -14.36
C ALA A 23 6.40 0.22 -12.93
N GLY A 24 6.75 -0.56 -11.90
CA GLY A 24 6.66 -0.13 -10.51
C GLY A 24 7.51 1.11 -10.20
N GLU A 25 8.77 1.14 -10.63
CA GLU A 25 9.65 2.30 -10.43
C GLU A 25 9.13 3.56 -11.14
N PHE A 26 8.65 3.40 -12.38
CA PHE A 26 8.00 4.48 -13.11
C PHE A 26 6.79 5.04 -12.35
N LEU A 27 5.96 4.17 -11.79
CA LEU A 27 4.80 4.56 -11.00
C LEU A 27 5.19 5.30 -9.72
N ILE A 28 6.23 4.84 -9.01
CA ILE A 28 6.75 5.52 -7.82
C ILE A 28 7.04 6.99 -8.14
N GLN A 29 7.74 7.24 -9.25
CA GLN A 29 8.09 8.60 -9.68
C GLN A 29 6.87 9.43 -10.11
N GLN A 30 5.92 8.82 -10.81
CA GLN A 30 4.73 9.55 -11.28
C GLN A 30 3.84 9.99 -10.11
N PHE A 31 3.70 9.13 -9.10
CA PHE A 31 2.78 9.33 -7.98
C PHE A 31 3.43 9.90 -6.73
N GLY A 32 4.73 10.20 -6.75
CA GLY A 32 5.39 10.85 -5.62
C GLY A 32 5.58 9.92 -4.41
N LEU A 33 5.83 8.64 -4.67
CA LEU A 33 6.00 7.60 -3.65
C LEU A 33 7.47 7.43 -3.21
N GLU A 34 8.39 8.25 -3.72
CA GLU A 34 9.83 8.07 -3.50
C GLU A 34 10.18 8.08 -2.00
N GLN A 35 10.90 7.03 -1.57
CA GLN A 35 11.38 6.92 -0.19
C GLN A 35 12.88 6.60 -0.19
N PRO A 36 13.72 7.32 0.58
CA PRO A 36 15.16 7.05 0.64
C PRO A 36 15.50 5.63 1.11
N ASN A 37 14.61 5.03 1.91
CA ASN A 37 14.80 3.69 2.44
C ASN A 37 14.30 2.59 1.48
N PHE A 38 13.82 2.95 0.28
CA PHE A 38 13.42 2.00 -0.75
C PHE A 38 14.63 1.59 -1.59
N LYS A 39 14.90 0.29 -1.67
CA LYS A 39 16.01 -0.29 -2.43
C LYS A 39 15.62 -0.65 -3.87
N GLY A 40 14.37 -1.03 -4.10
CA GLY A 40 13.88 -1.48 -5.41
C GLY A 40 12.83 -2.58 -5.31
N PHE A 41 12.36 -3.03 -6.47
CA PHE A 41 11.43 -4.16 -6.59
C PHE A 41 12.18 -5.46 -6.88
N GLU A 42 11.65 -6.57 -6.34
CA GLU A 42 12.01 -7.91 -6.78
C GLU A 42 10.73 -8.71 -7.08
N TYR A 43 10.83 -9.73 -7.92
CA TYR A 43 9.67 -10.53 -8.31
C TYR A 43 9.28 -11.58 -7.28
N ARG A 44 8.01 -11.95 -7.33
CA ARG A 44 7.43 -13.14 -6.70
C ARG A 44 6.41 -13.79 -7.65
N GLU A 45 5.94 -14.97 -7.28
CA GLU A 45 4.91 -15.72 -7.99
C GLU A 45 3.71 -14.84 -8.38
N ALA A 46 3.17 -15.09 -9.57
CA ALA A 46 1.99 -14.41 -10.09
C ALA A 46 0.82 -14.45 -9.10
N ALA A 47 0.17 -13.31 -8.93
CA ALA A 47 -1.00 -13.16 -8.07
C ALA A 47 -2.20 -13.87 -8.69
N ARG A 48 -3.05 -14.40 -7.81
CA ARG A 48 -4.33 -14.97 -8.21
C ARG A 48 -5.42 -13.88 -8.16
N PRO A 49 -6.51 -14.00 -8.93
CA PRO A 49 -7.58 -13.00 -8.95
C PRO A 49 -8.21 -12.70 -7.59
N ASP A 50 -8.20 -13.68 -6.68
CA ASP A 50 -8.76 -13.57 -5.33
C ASP A 50 -7.80 -12.91 -4.33
N PHE A 51 -6.50 -12.80 -4.65
CA PHE A 51 -5.49 -12.33 -3.72
C PHE A 51 -4.22 -11.84 -4.42
N ILE A 52 -3.97 -10.53 -4.28
CA ILE A 52 -2.72 -9.89 -4.71
C ILE A 52 -1.86 -9.67 -3.47
N LEU A 53 -0.70 -10.33 -3.41
CA LEU A 53 0.23 -10.19 -2.31
C LEU A 53 1.46 -9.39 -2.74
N MET A 54 1.69 -8.26 -2.09
CA MET A 54 2.98 -7.58 -2.10
C MET A 54 3.59 -7.68 -0.70
N THR A 55 4.91 -7.63 -0.59
CA THR A 55 5.58 -7.64 0.72
C THR A 55 6.83 -6.79 0.74
N THR A 56 6.97 -6.00 1.80
CA THR A 56 8.19 -5.25 2.10
C THR A 56 9.17 -6.07 2.93
N GLU A 57 10.31 -6.42 2.35
CA GLU A 57 11.36 -7.25 2.94
C GLU A 57 12.62 -6.44 3.28
N GLY A 58 13.29 -6.83 4.37
CA GLY A 58 14.46 -6.15 4.91
C GLY A 58 14.42 -6.03 6.43
N ALA A 59 15.60 -5.82 7.03
CA ALA A 59 15.74 -5.55 8.45
C ALA A 59 15.36 -4.09 8.77
N PHE A 60 14.94 -3.81 10.00
CA PHE A 60 14.71 -2.43 10.44
C PHE A 60 16.01 -1.63 10.41
N GLY A 61 15.92 -0.38 9.95
CA GLY A 61 17.06 0.52 9.77
C GLY A 61 17.78 0.37 8.43
N GLU A 62 17.54 -0.71 7.70
CA GLU A 62 18.19 -1.00 6.41
C GLU A 62 17.29 -0.65 5.22
N PRO A 63 17.84 -0.53 4.00
CA PRO A 63 17.04 -0.38 2.79
C PRO A 63 16.13 -1.59 2.54
N GLN A 64 14.88 -1.32 2.15
CA GLN A 64 13.82 -2.32 1.97
C GLN A 64 13.55 -2.64 0.51
N ILE A 65 13.23 -3.89 0.22
CA ILE A 65 12.80 -4.37 -1.10
C ILE A 65 11.30 -4.62 -1.06
N ILE A 66 10.57 -4.26 -2.12
CA ILE A 66 9.18 -4.70 -2.30
C ILE A 66 9.14 -5.88 -3.26
N ARG A 67 8.54 -6.99 -2.82
CA ARG A 67 8.20 -8.12 -3.68
C ARG A 67 6.90 -7.87 -4.40
N LEU A 68 6.92 -7.85 -5.72
CA LEU A 68 5.78 -7.56 -6.57
C LEU A 68 5.45 -8.77 -7.48
N PRO A 69 4.18 -9.20 -7.59
CA PRO A 69 3.80 -10.27 -8.50
C PRO A 69 4.12 -9.94 -9.95
N GLU A 70 4.60 -10.92 -10.72
CA GLU A 70 4.96 -10.72 -12.14
C GLU A 70 3.82 -10.15 -12.99
N ASN A 71 2.57 -10.54 -12.67
CA ASN A 71 1.34 -10.11 -13.32
C ASN A 71 0.63 -8.94 -12.62
N ALA A 72 1.31 -8.19 -11.73
CA ALA A 72 0.65 -7.13 -10.96
C ALA A 72 -0.10 -6.11 -11.84
N PHE A 73 0.40 -5.81 -13.04
CA PHE A 73 -0.23 -4.82 -13.92
C PHE A 73 -1.30 -5.36 -14.86
N GLU A 74 -1.73 -6.62 -14.67
CA GLU A 74 -2.96 -7.15 -15.26
C GLU A 74 -4.21 -6.77 -14.43
N PHE A 75 -3.99 -6.24 -13.21
CA PHE A 75 -5.05 -5.81 -12.28
C PHE A 75 -5.33 -4.30 -12.42
N PRO A 76 -6.48 -3.80 -11.90
CA PRO A 76 -6.81 -2.38 -11.93
C PRO A 76 -5.69 -1.51 -11.36
N LEU A 77 -5.31 -0.45 -12.08
CA LEU A 77 -4.18 0.39 -11.73
C LEU A 77 -4.35 1.10 -10.38
N ASP A 78 -5.56 1.55 -10.07
CA ASP A 78 -5.91 2.16 -8.78
C ASP A 78 -5.64 1.19 -7.62
N LEU A 79 -6.03 -0.08 -7.75
CA LEU A 79 -5.74 -1.12 -6.77
C LEU A 79 -4.24 -1.32 -6.59
N ILE A 80 -3.49 -1.45 -7.68
CA ILE A 80 -2.05 -1.67 -7.63
C ILE A 80 -1.30 -0.49 -7.02
N LEU A 81 -1.67 0.75 -7.36
CA LEU A 81 -1.09 1.95 -6.76
C LEU A 81 -1.33 2.00 -5.25
N ASN A 82 -2.52 1.62 -4.79
CA ASN A 82 -2.82 1.56 -3.36
C ASN A 82 -2.01 0.47 -2.64
N LEU A 83 -1.81 -0.69 -3.27
CA LEU A 83 -0.96 -1.75 -2.71
C LEU A 83 0.52 -1.32 -2.66
N ILE A 84 1.04 -0.66 -3.69
CA ILE A 84 2.40 -0.11 -3.66
C ILE A 84 2.51 0.97 -2.56
N ALA A 85 1.52 1.85 -2.43
CA ALA A 85 1.50 2.87 -1.38
C ALA A 85 1.52 2.24 0.03
N HIS A 86 0.75 1.17 0.24
CA HIS A 86 0.77 0.38 1.49
C HIS A 86 2.19 -0.12 1.80
N GLU A 87 2.86 -0.74 0.84
CA GLU A 87 4.23 -1.22 1.02
C GLU A 87 5.21 -0.06 1.24
N MET A 88 5.00 1.10 0.61
CA MET A 88 5.81 2.30 0.87
C MET A 88 5.63 2.85 2.28
N VAL A 89 4.46 2.71 2.89
CA VAL A 89 4.28 2.98 4.33
C VAL A 89 5.17 2.04 5.15
N HIS A 90 5.25 0.75 4.81
CA HIS A 90 6.17 -0.17 5.49
C HIS A 90 7.63 0.20 5.30
N VAL A 91 8.02 0.68 4.12
CA VAL A 91 9.39 1.17 3.89
C VAL A 91 9.73 2.36 4.79
N ILE A 92 8.80 3.29 4.99
CA ILE A 92 8.94 4.42 5.93
C ILE A 92 9.05 3.87 7.36
N GLN A 93 8.10 3.04 7.78
CA GLN A 93 8.02 2.48 9.14
C GLN A 93 9.20 1.60 9.52
N LYS A 94 9.96 1.09 8.54
CA LYS A 94 11.18 0.31 8.77
C LYS A 94 12.46 1.13 8.64
N SER A 95 12.37 2.41 8.28
CA SER A 95 13.52 3.31 8.25
C SER A 95 14.05 3.59 9.66
N ALA A 96 15.33 3.94 9.77
CA ALA A 96 15.95 4.28 11.06
C ALA A 96 15.24 5.44 11.79
N ALA A 97 14.63 6.37 11.05
CA ALA A 97 14.00 7.56 11.59
C ALA A 97 12.55 7.35 12.09
N ASN A 98 11.84 6.32 11.59
CA ASN A 98 10.40 6.18 11.80
C ASN A 98 10.00 4.77 12.24
N GLN A 99 10.87 4.08 12.99
CA GLN A 99 10.64 2.69 13.37
C GLN A 99 9.30 2.51 14.10
N VAL A 100 8.40 1.74 13.51
CA VAL A 100 7.17 1.25 14.16
C VAL A 100 7.36 -0.25 14.38
N LEU A 101 7.64 -0.66 15.62
CA LEU A 101 8.05 -2.03 15.95
C LEU A 101 6.86 -3.00 16.09
N ASP A 102 5.72 -2.51 16.56
CA ASP A 102 4.51 -3.33 16.65
C ASP A 102 3.94 -3.62 15.27
N LYS A 103 3.67 -4.90 14.97
CA LYS A 103 3.16 -5.31 13.66
C LYS A 103 1.73 -4.80 13.42
N ASN A 104 0.87 -4.87 14.41
CA ASN A 104 -0.53 -4.47 14.26
C ASN A 104 -0.64 -2.96 14.03
N GLU A 105 0.20 -2.19 14.71
CA GLU A 105 0.34 -0.75 14.47
C GLU A 105 0.81 -0.43 13.05
N ARG A 106 1.83 -1.13 12.54
CA ARG A 106 2.32 -0.92 11.17
C ARG A 106 1.23 -1.15 10.14
N GLU A 107 0.55 -2.28 10.24
CA GLU A 107 -0.49 -2.69 9.30
C GLU A 107 -1.69 -1.76 9.38
N TRP A 108 -2.12 -1.37 10.59
CA TRP A 108 -3.18 -0.37 10.78
C TRP A 108 -2.87 0.92 10.02
N GLN A 109 -1.69 1.49 10.24
CA GLN A 109 -1.27 2.73 9.57
C GLN A 109 -1.22 2.58 8.04
N ALA A 110 -0.76 1.43 7.53
CA ALA A 110 -0.67 1.18 6.10
C ALA A 110 -2.05 1.00 5.43
N TYR A 111 -2.99 0.29 6.06
CA TYR A 111 -4.37 0.23 5.55
C TYR A 111 -5.11 1.57 5.70
N TYR A 112 -4.86 2.31 6.77
CA TYR A 112 -5.40 3.65 6.94
C TYR A 112 -4.95 4.58 5.81
N GLU A 113 -3.69 4.47 5.39
CA GLU A 113 -3.16 5.23 4.26
C GLU A 113 -3.88 4.89 2.95
N MET A 114 -4.21 3.63 2.70
CA MET A 114 -4.98 3.23 1.50
C MET A 114 -6.40 3.81 1.47
N LEU A 115 -6.95 4.19 2.62
CA LEU A 115 -8.31 4.74 2.74
C LEU A 115 -8.34 6.26 2.63
N PHE A 116 -7.30 6.95 3.09
CA PHE A 116 -7.31 8.41 3.28
C PHE A 116 -6.13 9.17 2.67
N HIS A 117 -5.14 8.48 2.11
CA HIS A 117 -3.99 9.02 1.36
C HIS A 117 -3.31 10.22 2.03
N LYS A 118 -3.03 10.13 3.34
CA LYS A 118 -2.46 11.22 4.12
C LYS A 118 -0.98 11.41 3.83
N ILE A 119 -0.26 10.34 3.55
CA ILE A 119 1.17 10.33 3.24
C ILE A 119 1.39 10.53 1.72
N PHE A 120 0.56 9.91 0.90
CA PHE A 120 0.68 9.86 -0.56
C PHE A 120 -0.58 10.40 -1.27
N PRO A 121 -0.85 11.71 -1.20
CA PRO A 121 -2.12 12.31 -1.65
C PRO A 121 -2.36 12.30 -3.16
N LYS A 122 -1.38 11.85 -3.95
CA LYS A 122 -1.53 11.69 -5.42
C LYS A 122 -2.12 10.33 -5.81
N ILE A 123 -2.15 9.37 -4.88
CA ILE A 123 -2.68 8.04 -5.14
C ILE A 123 -4.19 8.14 -5.35
N PRO A 124 -4.74 7.54 -6.42
CA PRO A 124 -6.18 7.57 -6.66
C PRO A 124 -6.92 6.72 -5.63
N GLU A 125 -8.15 7.11 -5.33
CA GLU A 125 -9.04 6.28 -4.54
C GLU A 125 -9.41 4.99 -5.28
N CYS A 126 -9.47 3.87 -4.54
CA CYS A 126 -10.03 2.63 -5.06
C CYS A 126 -11.57 2.63 -5.05
N SER A 127 -12.17 1.68 -5.77
CA SER A 127 -13.61 1.39 -5.69
C SER A 127 -14.11 1.16 -4.25
N ASP A 128 -15.40 1.43 -4.00
CA ASP A 128 -16.07 1.17 -2.71
C ASP A 128 -15.90 -0.28 -2.23
N PHE A 129 -15.91 -1.25 -3.15
CA PHE A 129 -15.64 -2.66 -2.85
C PHE A 129 -14.26 -2.84 -2.21
N HIS A 130 -13.21 -2.28 -2.82
CA HIS A 130 -11.85 -2.36 -2.29
C HIS A 130 -11.67 -1.54 -1.00
N LYS A 131 -12.30 -0.37 -0.90
CA LYS A 131 -12.29 0.43 0.34
C LYS A 131 -12.90 -0.34 1.52
N LYS A 132 -14.03 -1.03 1.31
CA LYS A 132 -14.63 -1.92 2.32
C LYS A 132 -13.66 -3.03 2.73
N PHE A 133 -13.04 -3.69 1.75
CA PHE A 133 -12.02 -4.72 2.03
C PHE A 133 -10.84 -4.18 2.85
N PHE A 134 -10.27 -3.03 2.48
CA PHE A 134 -9.15 -2.42 3.23
C PHE A 134 -9.56 -2.01 4.65
N ALA A 135 -10.77 -1.48 4.82
CA ALA A 135 -11.31 -1.14 6.13
C ALA A 135 -11.46 -2.37 7.03
N ASP A 136 -11.96 -3.49 6.50
CA ASP A 136 -12.06 -4.76 7.25
C ASP A 136 -10.68 -5.23 7.71
N LYS A 137 -9.66 -5.16 6.83
CA LYS A 137 -8.27 -5.48 7.21
C LYS A 137 -7.73 -4.52 8.27
N ALA A 138 -8.00 -3.22 8.16
CA ALA A 138 -7.62 -2.25 9.19
C ALA A 138 -8.24 -2.64 10.55
N PHE A 139 -9.54 -2.91 10.59
CA PHE A 139 -10.23 -3.30 11.83
C PHE A 139 -9.69 -4.61 12.41
N GLU A 140 -9.31 -5.60 11.58
CA GLU A 140 -8.63 -6.81 12.06
C GLU A 140 -7.37 -6.47 12.87
N TYR A 141 -6.52 -5.58 12.34
CA TYR A 141 -5.28 -5.20 13.01
C TYR A 141 -5.52 -4.32 14.24
N TYR A 142 -6.47 -3.38 14.18
CA TYR A 142 -6.87 -2.60 15.35
C TYR A 142 -7.34 -3.50 16.50
N LYS A 143 -8.16 -4.53 16.19
CA LYS A 143 -8.60 -5.50 17.19
C LYS A 143 -7.42 -6.28 17.79
N ARG A 144 -6.44 -6.66 16.96
CA ARG A 144 -5.24 -7.39 17.40
C ARG A 144 -4.27 -6.57 18.24
N MET A 145 -4.39 -5.24 18.28
CA MET A 145 -3.66 -4.38 19.23
C MET A 145 -4.05 -4.63 20.71
N GLY A 146 -5.16 -5.33 20.96
CA GLY A 146 -5.66 -5.63 22.30
C GLY A 146 -6.72 -4.64 22.77
N GLU A 147 -7.83 -5.16 23.30
CA GLU A 147 -8.97 -4.38 23.75
C GLU A 147 -8.58 -3.40 24.87
N GLY A 148 -8.86 -2.12 24.67
CA GLY A 148 -8.57 -1.07 25.65
C GLY A 148 -7.08 -0.72 25.78
N SER A 149 -6.21 -1.27 24.93
CA SER A 149 -4.77 -1.00 24.97
C SER A 149 -4.43 0.46 24.63
N GLU A 150 -3.23 0.90 25.01
CA GLU A 150 -2.73 2.23 24.66
C GLU A 150 -2.71 2.45 23.14
N LEU A 151 -2.42 1.42 22.35
CA LEU A 151 -2.45 1.49 20.89
C LEU A 151 -3.87 1.71 20.36
N GLN A 152 -4.87 1.01 20.89
CA GLN A 152 -6.27 1.26 20.50
C GLN A 152 -6.70 2.67 20.84
N GLN A 153 -6.35 3.16 22.03
CA GLN A 153 -6.68 4.53 22.45
C GLN A 153 -5.99 5.57 21.55
N LYS A 154 -4.71 5.35 21.20
CA LYS A 154 -3.94 6.18 20.27
C LYS A 154 -4.64 6.34 18.91
N TYR A 155 -5.26 5.27 18.42
CA TYR A 155 -5.91 5.23 17.10
C TYR A 155 -7.44 5.31 17.12
N ALA A 156 -8.05 5.62 18.26
CA ALA A 156 -9.51 5.63 18.40
C ALA A 156 -10.21 6.60 17.43
N ASN A 157 -9.64 7.79 17.23
CA ASN A 157 -10.19 8.77 16.28
C ASN A 157 -10.08 8.28 14.83
N GLN A 158 -8.94 7.70 14.46
CA GLN A 158 -8.74 7.12 13.13
C GLN A 158 -9.73 5.97 12.89
N LYS A 159 -9.98 5.13 13.90
CA LYS A 159 -10.99 4.08 13.82
C LYS A 159 -12.37 4.65 13.54
N LEU A 160 -12.77 5.72 14.23
CA LEU A 160 -14.04 6.40 13.97
C LEU A 160 -14.12 6.97 12.54
N GLU A 161 -13.01 7.53 12.02
CA GLU A 161 -12.94 7.96 10.62
C GLU A 161 -13.19 6.79 9.65
N VAL A 162 -12.57 5.63 9.88
CA VAL A 162 -12.79 4.41 9.07
C VAL A 162 -14.24 3.94 9.18
N GLU A 163 -14.83 3.94 10.38
CA GLU A 163 -16.24 3.54 10.58
C GLU A 163 -17.21 4.44 9.80
N ASN A 164 -16.98 5.76 9.85
CA ASN A 164 -17.77 6.73 9.10
C ASN A 164 -17.60 6.58 7.58
N LEU A 165 -16.37 6.31 7.13
CA LEU A 165 -16.11 6.01 5.73
C LEU A 165 -16.93 4.80 5.29
N VAL A 166 -16.81 3.66 5.98
CA VAL A 166 -17.55 2.42 5.66
C VAL A 166 -19.07 2.66 5.62
N ALA A 167 -19.61 3.41 6.57
CA ALA A 167 -21.03 3.76 6.60
C ALA A 167 -21.51 4.62 5.41
N SER A 168 -20.59 5.33 4.76
CA SER A 168 -20.87 6.18 3.59
C SER A 168 -20.72 5.48 2.23
N LEU A 169 -20.09 4.30 2.18
CA LEU A 169 -19.81 3.58 0.94
C LEU A 169 -21.05 2.80 0.47
N SER A 170 -21.31 2.81 -0.84
CA SER A 170 -22.47 2.15 -1.46
C SER A 170 -22.32 0.63 -1.52
#